data_AF-A0A0F9P4M9-F1
#
_entry.id   AF-A0A0F9P4M9-F1
#
_cell.length_a   1.000
_cell.length_b   1.000
_cell.length_c   1.000
_cell.angle_alpha   90.00
_cell.angle_beta   90.00
_cell.angle_gamma   90.00
#
_symmetry.space_group_name_H-M   'P 1'
#
loop_
_entity.id
_entity.type
_entity.pdbx_description
1 polymer ?
#
loop_
_entity_poly.entity_id
_entity_poly.type
_entity_poly.pdbx_seq_one_letter_code
_entity_poly.pdbx_strand_id
1 'polypeptide(L)'
;MRVDTHIWQFGTDYPGAAGSDDSKLPLRSVMVKAWDEIYWMSTFDKHSAAISGPAAIAKLVKTYNAQGIDLLLWCVPKGRNVNRMLSLAKACIDVPGVKGLVMDVEPFKGFCAGDCNYLATTFMKQLRAARPKAWLGVTYDPRPQHWGSSGTSEWLKYANAGLPMMYWESFKTNVQPWPDPAVSVRQAFNDLRKTLAPGRNIEYFPIMQGNTAAARMTAGINAAVGVGSIRVSTWRRGVVPVATWSAIANIPEPAPPPPPPPPTDPCADVKQQLASCQTVVKSLQVRIAAKDARLADYEQMIEQLEARVKRLVNELAVCKAEQVDLTEVREAVKALRDFITGL
;
A
#
# COMPACT_ATOMS: atom_id res chain seq x y z
N MET A 1 -9.86 11.34 -24.30
CA MET A 1 -9.68 11.09 -22.87
C MET A 1 -10.76 11.87 -22.21
N ARG A 2 -11.57 11.21 -21.40
CA ARG A 2 -12.54 11.88 -20.57
C ARG A 2 -11.83 12.35 -19.30
N VAL A 3 -12.03 13.62 -18.96
CA VAL A 3 -11.39 14.27 -17.82
C VAL A 3 -12.42 14.65 -16.77
N ASP A 4 -11.95 14.93 -15.58
CA ASP A 4 -12.78 15.47 -14.52
C ASP A 4 -12.74 17.01 -14.58
N THR A 5 -13.70 17.69 -13.96
CA THR A 5 -13.66 19.15 -13.86
C THR A 5 -14.33 19.66 -12.60
N HIS A 6 -13.85 20.78 -12.06
CA HIS A 6 -14.46 21.41 -10.90
C HIS A 6 -15.64 22.31 -11.28
N ILE A 7 -16.67 22.32 -10.43
CA ILE A 7 -17.82 23.21 -10.47
C ILE A 7 -17.90 23.93 -9.12
N TRP A 8 -17.74 25.25 -9.12
CA TRP A 8 -17.80 26.08 -7.91
C TRP A 8 -18.92 27.10 -7.97
N GLN A 9 -18.88 27.99 -8.97
CA GLN A 9 -19.85 29.07 -9.11
C GLN A 9 -20.78 28.68 -10.23
N PHE A 10 -21.97 28.20 -9.90
CA PHE A 10 -22.86 27.62 -10.90
C PHE A 10 -23.20 28.65 -11.98
N GLY A 11 -23.45 29.92 -11.63
CA GLY A 11 -23.73 30.96 -12.63
C GLY A 11 -22.65 31.17 -13.71
N THR A 12 -21.42 30.68 -13.48
CA THR A 12 -20.31 30.75 -14.47
C THR A 12 -19.91 29.37 -14.98
N ASP A 13 -19.86 28.37 -14.11
CA ASP A 13 -19.43 27.01 -14.47
C ASP A 13 -20.53 26.20 -15.14
N TYR A 14 -21.80 26.51 -14.88
CA TYR A 14 -22.96 25.78 -15.39
C TYR A 14 -24.13 26.74 -15.72
N PRO A 15 -24.39 27.05 -16.99
CA PRO A 15 -24.01 26.29 -18.19
C PRO A 15 -22.55 26.46 -18.69
N GLY A 16 -21.85 27.51 -18.26
CA GLY A 16 -20.54 27.87 -18.84
C GLY A 16 -20.58 28.06 -20.36
N ALA A 17 -19.40 28.10 -21.00
CA ALA A 17 -19.27 28.47 -22.42
C ALA A 17 -19.94 27.52 -23.44
N ALA A 18 -20.27 26.28 -23.05
CA ALA A 18 -20.83 25.25 -23.93
C ALA A 18 -22.33 25.00 -23.74
N GLY A 19 -23.02 25.78 -22.89
CA GLY A 19 -24.42 25.51 -22.55
C GLY A 19 -24.58 24.50 -21.40
N SER A 20 -25.82 24.29 -20.94
CA SER A 20 -26.13 23.49 -19.74
C SER A 20 -26.02 21.97 -19.94
N ASP A 21 -25.61 21.55 -21.14
CA ASP A 21 -25.49 20.16 -21.54
C ASP A 21 -24.01 19.78 -21.60
N ASP A 22 -23.53 19.21 -20.50
CA ASP A 22 -22.15 18.79 -20.33
C ASP A 22 -21.85 17.45 -21.04
N SER A 23 -22.88 16.76 -21.59
CA SER A 23 -22.70 15.50 -22.33
C SER A 23 -21.90 15.67 -23.63
N LYS A 24 -21.74 16.91 -24.11
CA LYS A 24 -20.97 17.25 -25.32
C LYS A 24 -19.49 17.48 -25.04
N LEU A 25 -19.10 17.49 -23.78
CA LEU A 25 -17.71 17.68 -23.37
C LEU A 25 -17.07 16.33 -23.07
N PRO A 26 -15.73 16.21 -23.16
CA PRO A 26 -15.01 15.00 -22.81
C PRO A 26 -14.94 14.87 -21.28
N LEU A 27 -16.07 14.85 -20.59
CA LEU A 27 -16.15 14.79 -19.13
C LEU A 27 -16.40 13.37 -18.68
N ARG A 28 -15.57 12.87 -17.76
CA ARG A 28 -15.78 11.60 -17.04
C ARG A 28 -16.64 11.85 -15.81
N SER A 29 -16.28 12.89 -15.07
CA SER A 29 -16.95 13.27 -13.85
C SER A 29 -16.91 14.79 -13.64
N VAL A 30 -17.72 15.28 -12.72
CA VAL A 30 -17.61 16.63 -12.16
C VAL A 30 -17.34 16.59 -10.66
N MET A 31 -16.59 17.57 -10.16
CA MET A 31 -16.34 17.81 -8.74
C MET A 31 -17.08 19.07 -8.32
N VAL A 32 -18.27 18.91 -7.74
CA VAL A 32 -19.10 20.05 -7.33
C VAL A 32 -18.76 20.48 -5.91
N LYS A 33 -18.51 21.77 -5.69
CA LYS A 33 -18.31 22.31 -4.34
C LYS A 33 -19.58 22.10 -3.51
N ALA A 34 -19.48 21.31 -2.45
CA ALA A 34 -20.60 20.98 -1.57
C ALA A 34 -20.70 21.92 -0.38
N TRP A 35 -19.57 22.23 0.25
CA TRP A 35 -19.53 23.07 1.44
C TRP A 35 -18.17 23.78 1.60
N ASP A 36 -18.19 24.83 2.41
CA ASP A 36 -17.04 25.64 2.82
C ASP A 36 -17.13 25.89 4.32
N GLU A 37 -16.08 25.57 5.07
CA GLU A 37 -16.08 25.54 6.54
C GLU A 37 -17.16 24.60 7.10
N ILE A 38 -18.28 25.16 7.58
CA ILE A 38 -19.40 24.45 8.18
C ILE A 38 -20.73 24.77 7.49
N TYR A 39 -20.66 25.42 6.33
CA TYR A 39 -21.80 25.93 5.59
C TYR A 39 -21.92 25.25 4.23
N TRP A 40 -23.15 24.85 3.89
CA TRP A 40 -23.49 24.41 2.55
C TRP A 40 -23.26 25.51 1.52
N MET A 41 -22.92 25.14 0.29
CA MET A 41 -22.61 26.11 -0.76
C MET A 41 -23.77 27.05 -1.12
N SER A 42 -25.03 26.68 -0.90
CA SER A 42 -26.19 27.56 -1.06
C SER A 42 -26.16 28.82 -0.16
N THR A 43 -25.31 28.82 0.87
CA THR A 43 -25.04 29.99 1.70
C THR A 43 -24.34 31.09 0.89
N PHE A 44 -23.42 30.70 0.01
CA PHE A 44 -22.54 31.59 -0.76
C PHE A 44 -22.97 31.77 -2.21
N ASP A 45 -23.51 30.73 -2.84
CA ASP A 45 -24.03 30.74 -4.21
C ASP A 45 -25.56 30.65 -4.19
N LYS A 46 -26.26 31.62 -4.80
CA LYS A 46 -27.73 31.67 -4.82
C LYS A 46 -28.34 30.96 -6.02
N HIS A 47 -27.52 30.35 -6.88
CA HIS A 47 -28.01 29.52 -7.95
C HIS A 47 -28.83 28.34 -7.41
N SER A 48 -29.91 27.98 -8.10
CA SER A 48 -30.85 26.94 -7.65
C SER A 48 -30.24 25.52 -7.61
N ALA A 49 -29.11 25.32 -8.27
CA ALA A 49 -28.32 24.09 -8.25
C ALA A 49 -27.22 24.08 -7.16
N ALA A 50 -26.99 25.19 -6.45
CA ALA A 50 -26.04 25.22 -5.36
C ALA A 50 -26.46 24.23 -4.26
N ILE A 51 -25.50 23.45 -3.76
CA ILE A 51 -25.79 22.39 -2.80
C ILE A 51 -26.25 23.02 -1.48
N SER A 52 -27.48 22.69 -1.08
CA SER A 52 -28.10 23.06 0.20
C SER A 52 -28.24 21.88 1.16
N GLY A 53 -27.86 20.68 0.72
CA GLY A 53 -27.93 19.44 1.48
C GLY A 53 -28.09 18.19 0.60
N PRO A 54 -28.35 17.02 1.21
CA PRO A 54 -28.41 15.73 0.50
C PRO A 54 -29.39 15.66 -0.66
N ALA A 55 -30.57 16.29 -0.54
CA ALA A 55 -31.57 16.31 -1.62
C ALA A 55 -31.08 17.06 -2.87
N ALA A 56 -30.33 18.16 -2.68
CA ALA A 56 -29.71 18.89 -3.79
C ALA A 56 -28.61 18.06 -4.48
N ILE A 57 -27.82 17.33 -3.68
CA ILE A 57 -26.81 16.39 -4.21
C ILE A 57 -27.48 15.29 -5.03
N ALA A 58 -28.55 14.67 -4.52
CA ALA A 58 -29.28 13.62 -5.23
C ALA A 58 -29.84 14.10 -6.58
N LYS A 59 -30.31 15.36 -6.65
CA LYS A 59 -30.72 15.98 -7.91
C LYS A 59 -29.55 16.11 -8.88
N LEU A 60 -28.39 16.57 -8.43
CA LEU A 60 -27.18 16.66 -9.26
C LEU A 60 -26.70 15.29 -9.74
N VAL A 61 -26.73 14.27 -8.88
CA VAL A 61 -26.43 12.88 -9.28
C VAL A 61 -27.33 12.46 -10.43
N LYS A 62 -28.65 12.68 -10.32
CA LYS A 62 -29.60 12.35 -11.39
C LYS A 62 -29.28 13.11 -12.68
N THR A 63 -29.00 14.41 -12.59
CA THR A 63 -28.69 15.27 -13.74
C THR A 63 -27.42 14.82 -14.47
N TYR A 64 -26.33 14.54 -13.74
CA TYR A 64 -25.06 14.14 -14.36
C TYR A 64 -25.08 12.67 -14.83
N ASN A 65 -25.72 11.76 -14.08
CA ASN A 65 -25.85 10.37 -14.51
C ASN A 65 -26.67 10.24 -15.81
N ALA A 66 -27.69 11.08 -16.00
CA ALA A 66 -28.45 11.14 -17.26
C ALA A 66 -27.58 11.52 -18.46
N GLN A 67 -26.42 12.15 -18.23
CA GLN A 67 -25.42 12.51 -19.23
C GLN A 67 -24.24 11.52 -19.25
N GLY A 68 -24.29 10.44 -18.47
CA GLY A 68 -23.19 9.48 -18.32
C GLY A 68 -21.97 10.04 -17.60
N ILE A 69 -22.13 11.11 -16.80
CA ILE A 69 -21.08 11.80 -16.05
C ILE A 69 -21.21 11.44 -14.57
N ASP A 70 -20.11 11.02 -13.95
CA ASP A 70 -20.08 10.72 -12.52
C ASP A 70 -20.06 12.01 -11.67
N LEU A 71 -20.60 11.95 -10.45
CA LEU A 71 -20.54 13.06 -9.49
C LEU A 71 -19.55 12.76 -8.36
N LEU A 72 -18.51 13.58 -8.26
CA LEU A 72 -17.72 13.76 -7.05
C LEU A 72 -18.10 15.08 -6.39
N LEU A 73 -17.83 15.16 -5.09
CA LEU A 73 -18.03 16.38 -4.32
C LEU A 73 -16.69 16.92 -3.86
N TRP A 74 -16.59 18.23 -3.73
CA TRP A 74 -15.40 18.92 -3.26
C TRP A 74 -15.77 19.88 -2.12
N CYS A 75 -14.84 20.11 -1.20
CA CYS A 75 -15.08 20.93 -0.01
C CYS A 75 -13.83 21.65 0.46
N VAL A 76 -14.02 22.73 1.23
CA VAL A 76 -12.93 23.48 1.87
C VAL A 76 -13.04 23.33 3.38
N PRO A 77 -12.36 22.34 4.00
CA PRO A 77 -12.29 22.23 5.45
C PRO A 77 -11.51 23.41 6.06
N LYS A 78 -12.11 24.10 7.04
CA LYS A 78 -11.42 25.14 7.82
C LYS A 78 -12.09 25.37 9.18
N GLY A 79 -11.38 26.03 10.08
CA GLY A 79 -11.81 26.27 11.47
C GLY A 79 -11.77 25.02 12.33
N ARG A 80 -12.46 25.05 13.48
CA ARG A 80 -12.33 24.02 14.53
C ARG A 80 -13.59 23.24 14.87
N ASN A 81 -14.70 23.48 14.16
CA ASN A 81 -15.92 22.72 14.39
C ASN A 81 -15.90 21.39 13.62
N VAL A 82 -15.07 20.46 14.11
CA VAL A 82 -14.85 19.13 13.51
C VAL A 82 -16.15 18.32 13.42
N ASN A 83 -17.00 18.37 14.44
CA ASN A 83 -18.27 17.63 14.46
C ASN A 83 -19.19 18.04 13.31
N ARG A 84 -19.29 19.35 13.04
CA ARG A 84 -20.11 19.83 11.94
C ARG A 84 -19.50 19.49 10.58
N MET A 85 -18.19 19.63 10.39
CA MET A 85 -17.52 19.18 9.16
C MET A 85 -17.71 17.67 8.91
N LEU A 86 -17.60 16.83 9.94
CA LEU A 86 -17.88 15.40 9.85
C LEU A 86 -19.32 15.11 9.44
N SER A 87 -20.29 15.84 10.00
CA SER A 87 -21.71 15.72 9.63
C SER A 87 -21.93 16.05 8.16
N LEU A 88 -21.36 17.16 7.66
CA LEU A 88 -21.44 17.56 6.25
C LEU A 88 -20.79 16.53 5.32
N ALA A 89 -19.58 16.08 5.65
CA ALA A 89 -18.85 15.10 4.85
C ALA A 89 -19.60 13.77 4.74
N LYS A 90 -20.16 13.26 5.83
CA LYS A 90 -20.99 12.04 5.81
C LYS A 90 -22.26 12.25 4.99
N ALA A 91 -22.95 13.37 5.20
CA ALA A 91 -24.14 13.74 4.43
C ALA A 91 -23.87 13.88 2.92
N CYS A 92 -22.63 14.15 2.51
CA CYS A 92 -22.20 14.14 1.11
C CYS A 92 -21.96 12.71 0.60
N ILE A 93 -21.11 11.94 1.32
CA ILE A 93 -20.67 10.60 0.92
C ILE A 93 -21.84 9.60 0.88
N ASP A 94 -22.81 9.75 1.78
CA ASP A 94 -23.89 8.79 1.95
C ASP A 94 -25.01 8.94 0.91
N VAL A 95 -24.95 9.95 0.03
CA VAL A 95 -25.93 10.12 -1.06
C VAL A 95 -25.66 9.09 -2.16
N PRO A 96 -26.62 8.21 -2.51
CA PRO A 96 -26.44 7.23 -3.57
C PRO A 96 -26.01 7.88 -4.89
N GLY A 97 -24.98 7.32 -5.52
CA GLY A 97 -24.42 7.78 -6.79
C GLY A 97 -23.25 8.77 -6.67
N VAL A 98 -22.99 9.33 -5.49
CA VAL A 98 -21.74 10.07 -5.24
C VAL A 98 -20.56 9.11 -5.29
N LYS A 99 -19.53 9.46 -6.07
CA LYS A 99 -18.34 8.63 -6.28
C LYS A 99 -17.18 8.94 -5.34
N GLY A 100 -17.19 10.10 -4.69
CA GLY A 100 -16.13 10.49 -3.77
C GLY A 100 -16.25 11.90 -3.23
N LEU A 101 -15.40 12.22 -2.24
CA LEU A 101 -15.28 13.55 -1.64
C LEU A 101 -13.82 14.02 -1.68
N VAL A 102 -13.58 15.22 -2.17
CA VAL A 102 -12.26 15.85 -2.29
C VAL A 102 -12.14 17.01 -1.31
N MET A 103 -11.03 17.10 -0.59
CA MET A 103 -10.74 18.15 0.37
C MET A 103 -9.73 19.13 -0.23
N ASP A 104 -10.06 20.41 -0.29
CA ASP A 104 -9.10 21.46 -0.60
C ASP A 104 -8.26 21.83 0.61
N VAL A 105 -6.95 21.61 0.54
CA VAL A 105 -6.04 21.93 1.63
C VAL A 105 -4.99 22.92 1.15
N GLU A 106 -5.27 24.19 1.41
CA GLU A 106 -4.37 25.29 1.08
C GLU A 106 -3.95 26.04 2.34
N PRO A 107 -2.69 26.49 2.44
CA PRO A 107 -2.21 27.22 3.61
C PRO A 107 -2.55 28.72 3.57
N PHE A 108 -3.55 29.12 2.79
CA PHE A 108 -3.89 30.53 2.55
C PHE A 108 -5.12 30.98 3.33
N LYS A 109 -5.23 32.29 3.57
CA LYS A 109 -6.42 32.90 4.17
C LYS A 109 -7.65 32.53 3.33
N GLY A 110 -8.69 32.05 3.99
CA GLY A 110 -9.90 31.54 3.34
C GLY A 110 -9.97 30.01 3.29
N PHE A 111 -8.89 29.31 3.61
CA PHE A 111 -8.79 27.85 3.68
C PHE A 111 -8.47 27.40 5.11
N CYS A 112 -7.86 26.23 5.27
CA CYS A 112 -7.50 25.66 6.58
C CYS A 112 -6.32 26.38 7.26
N ALA A 113 -5.77 27.47 6.71
CA ALA A 113 -4.58 28.15 7.21
C ALA A 113 -4.53 28.26 8.74
N GLY A 114 -3.44 27.74 9.33
CA GLY A 114 -3.25 27.64 10.77
C GLY A 114 -3.82 26.37 11.43
N ASP A 115 -4.87 25.78 10.86
CA ASP A 115 -5.55 24.58 11.39
C ASP A 115 -5.37 23.32 10.50
N CYS A 116 -4.69 23.40 9.35
CA CYS A 116 -4.61 22.28 8.40
C CYS A 116 -4.10 20.96 9.03
N ASN A 117 -3.01 20.99 9.80
CA ASN A 117 -2.48 19.81 10.48
C ASN A 117 -3.43 19.28 11.58
N TYR A 118 -4.08 20.19 12.30
CA TYR A 118 -5.10 19.82 13.28
C TYR A 118 -6.28 19.11 12.60
N LEU A 119 -6.76 19.62 11.47
CA LEU A 119 -7.87 19.02 10.72
C LEU A 119 -7.51 17.68 10.07
N ALA A 120 -6.27 17.49 9.62
CA ALA A 120 -5.81 16.18 9.15
C ALA A 120 -5.90 15.11 10.26
N THR A 121 -5.43 15.45 11.47
CA THR A 121 -5.34 14.51 12.59
C THR A 121 -6.65 14.34 13.38
N THR A 122 -7.60 15.26 13.22
CA THR A 122 -8.92 15.20 13.85
C THR A 122 -10.02 14.86 12.84
N PHE A 123 -10.37 15.79 11.95
CA PHE A 123 -11.46 15.65 10.98
C PHE A 123 -11.20 14.52 9.98
N MET A 124 -10.10 14.55 9.22
CA MET A 124 -9.85 13.58 8.16
C MET A 124 -9.66 12.16 8.70
N LYS A 125 -8.89 12.01 9.79
CA LYS A 125 -8.72 10.74 10.50
C LYS A 125 -10.06 10.14 10.93
N GLN A 126 -10.92 10.94 11.59
CA GLN A 126 -12.24 10.47 12.02
C GLN A 126 -13.16 10.14 10.85
N LEU A 127 -13.11 10.92 9.76
CA LEU A 127 -13.90 10.64 8.56
C LEU A 127 -13.51 9.31 7.93
N ARG A 128 -12.20 9.05 7.75
CA ARG A 128 -11.71 7.77 7.22
C ARG A 128 -12.11 6.60 8.12
N ALA A 129 -12.02 6.76 9.45
CA ALA A 129 -12.47 5.72 10.38
C ALA A 129 -13.98 5.45 10.26
N ALA A 130 -14.80 6.49 10.10
CA ALA A 130 -16.25 6.36 9.97
C ALA A 130 -16.72 5.85 8.60
N ARG A 131 -15.93 6.06 7.54
CA ARG A 131 -16.22 5.66 6.15
C ARG A 131 -14.99 5.02 5.51
N PRO A 132 -14.56 3.81 5.96
CA PRO A 132 -13.30 3.21 5.53
C PRO A 132 -13.24 2.96 4.02
N LYS A 133 -14.39 2.69 3.39
CA LYS A 133 -14.51 2.39 1.95
C LYS A 133 -14.79 3.61 1.07
N ALA A 134 -15.01 4.81 1.63
CA ALA A 134 -15.27 5.99 0.80
C ALA A 134 -14.01 6.36 0.00
N TRP A 135 -14.18 6.78 -1.25
CA TRP A 135 -13.08 7.37 -2.02
C TRP A 135 -12.89 8.82 -1.58
N LEU A 136 -11.72 9.14 -1.02
CA LEU A 136 -11.37 10.48 -0.55
C LEU A 136 -10.15 11.02 -1.31
N GLY A 137 -10.26 12.24 -1.83
CA GLY A 137 -9.17 12.95 -2.51
C GLY A 137 -8.68 14.15 -1.71
N VAL A 138 -7.43 14.56 -1.91
CA VAL A 138 -6.86 15.77 -1.30
C VAL A 138 -6.29 16.65 -2.40
N THR A 139 -6.85 17.84 -2.58
CA THR A 139 -6.32 18.90 -3.43
C THR A 139 -5.29 19.71 -2.65
N TYR A 140 -4.12 19.95 -3.23
CA TYR A 140 -3.04 20.67 -2.54
C TYR A 140 -2.16 21.48 -3.49
N ASP A 141 -1.50 22.49 -2.95
CA ASP A 141 -0.47 23.24 -3.68
C ASP A 141 0.80 22.37 -3.83
N PRO A 142 1.26 22.09 -5.06
CA PRO A 142 2.38 21.18 -5.27
C PRO A 142 3.73 21.77 -4.86
N ARG A 143 3.83 23.06 -4.53
CA ARG A 143 5.11 23.71 -4.27
C ARG A 143 5.62 23.39 -2.85
N PRO A 144 6.89 22.93 -2.70
CA PRO A 144 7.42 22.42 -1.43
C PRO A 144 7.26 23.34 -0.22
N GLN A 145 7.37 24.66 -0.42
CA GLN A 145 7.26 25.64 0.66
C GLN A 145 5.86 25.68 1.32
N HIS A 146 4.85 25.05 0.72
CA HIS A 146 3.47 25.05 1.22
C HIS A 146 3.06 23.74 1.91
N TRP A 147 3.84 22.65 1.77
CA TRP A 147 3.41 21.33 2.27
C TRP A 147 3.33 21.26 3.79
N GLY A 148 4.28 21.88 4.50
CA GLY A 148 4.30 21.87 5.97
C GLY A 148 3.10 22.60 6.58
N SER A 149 2.80 23.81 6.08
CA SER A 149 1.70 24.64 6.58
C SER A 149 0.32 24.11 6.18
N SER A 150 0.20 23.46 5.02
CA SER A 150 -1.03 22.75 4.62
C SER A 150 -1.15 21.35 5.22
N GLY A 151 -0.10 20.83 5.86
CA GLY A 151 -0.07 19.48 6.41
C GLY A 151 -0.31 18.40 5.35
N THR A 152 0.11 18.63 4.10
CA THR A 152 -0.24 17.80 2.94
C THR A 152 -0.02 16.30 3.21
N SER A 153 1.15 15.91 3.71
CA SER A 153 1.46 14.50 4.01
C SER A 153 0.53 13.91 5.06
N GLU A 154 0.10 14.69 6.08
CA GLU A 154 -0.83 14.23 7.12
C GLU A 154 -2.23 13.99 6.55
N TRP A 155 -2.72 14.85 5.67
CA TRP A 155 -3.99 14.62 4.97
C TRP A 155 -3.92 13.38 4.08
N LEU A 156 -2.83 13.26 3.32
CA LEU A 156 -2.68 12.18 2.36
C LEU A 156 -2.72 10.83 3.05
N LYS A 157 -2.23 10.65 4.29
CA LYS A 157 -2.32 9.40 5.10
C LYS A 157 -3.68 8.71 5.05
N TYR A 158 -4.75 9.50 4.95
CA TYR A 158 -6.13 9.02 4.96
C TYR A 158 -6.82 9.08 3.59
N ALA A 159 -6.14 9.57 2.55
CA ALA A 159 -6.68 9.73 1.21
C ALA A 159 -6.43 8.51 0.31
N ASN A 160 -7.26 8.38 -0.73
CA ASN A 160 -7.08 7.47 -1.86
C ASN A 160 -6.32 8.15 -3.00
N ALA A 161 -6.45 9.46 -3.15
CA ALA A 161 -5.86 10.23 -4.25
C ALA A 161 -5.23 11.54 -3.77
N GLY A 162 -4.10 11.90 -4.38
CA GLY A 162 -3.50 13.23 -4.30
C GLY A 162 -3.77 14.01 -5.59
N LEU A 163 -4.30 15.22 -5.44
CA LEU A 163 -4.72 16.09 -6.53
C LEU A 163 -3.92 17.40 -6.51
N PRO A 164 -2.64 17.40 -6.91
CA PRO A 164 -1.86 18.63 -6.94
C PRO A 164 -2.45 19.62 -7.94
N MET A 165 -2.50 20.89 -7.54
CA MET A 165 -2.93 22.02 -8.37
C MET A 165 -1.84 22.41 -9.35
N MET A 166 -1.97 21.99 -10.60
CA MET A 166 -1.01 22.28 -11.66
C MET A 166 -1.34 23.61 -12.34
N TYR A 167 -1.18 24.71 -11.58
CA TYR A 167 -1.55 26.05 -12.03
C TYR A 167 -0.36 26.82 -12.62
N TRP A 168 0.25 26.25 -13.67
CA TRP A 168 1.48 26.75 -14.27
C TRP A 168 1.43 28.19 -14.79
N GLU A 169 0.28 28.71 -15.23
CA GLU A 169 0.14 30.12 -15.60
C GLU A 169 0.10 31.02 -14.36
N SER A 170 -0.55 30.56 -13.29
CA SER A 170 -0.62 31.28 -12.02
C SER A 170 0.69 31.22 -11.25
N PHE A 171 1.47 30.16 -11.47
CA PHE A 171 2.75 29.91 -10.82
C PHE A 171 3.94 30.47 -11.59
N LYS A 172 3.72 31.23 -12.68
CA LYS A 172 4.77 31.80 -13.55
C LYS A 172 5.85 32.59 -12.84
N THR A 173 5.53 33.24 -11.72
CA THR A 173 6.49 34.03 -10.93
C THR A 173 7.37 33.17 -10.03
N ASN A 174 7.11 31.86 -9.93
CA ASN A 174 7.95 30.93 -9.20
C ASN A 174 9.06 30.39 -10.11
N VAL A 175 10.23 30.13 -9.51
CA VAL A 175 11.34 29.40 -10.15
C VAL A 175 10.83 28.06 -10.70
N GLN A 176 11.48 27.55 -11.76
CA GLN A 176 11.27 26.19 -12.29
C GLN A 176 11.09 25.15 -11.17
N PRO A 177 10.22 24.15 -11.33
CA PRO A 177 9.61 23.69 -12.59
C PRO A 177 8.20 24.20 -12.88
N TRP A 178 7.61 24.99 -11.98
CA TRP A 178 6.17 25.26 -11.95
C TRP A 178 5.56 25.95 -13.18
N PRO A 179 6.29 26.83 -13.92
CA PRO A 179 5.74 27.45 -15.13
C PRO A 179 5.65 26.50 -16.34
N ASP A 180 6.29 25.34 -16.34
CA ASP A 180 6.24 24.37 -17.44
C ASP A 180 5.19 23.28 -17.15
N PRO A 181 4.18 23.06 -18.02
CA PRO A 181 3.11 22.09 -17.75
C PRO A 181 3.63 20.66 -17.61
N ALA A 182 4.55 20.24 -18.47
CA ALA A 182 5.00 18.86 -18.51
C ALA A 182 6.01 18.56 -17.38
N VAL A 183 6.93 19.50 -17.11
CA VAL A 183 7.93 19.35 -16.05
C VAL A 183 7.26 19.46 -14.68
N SER A 184 6.36 20.42 -14.47
CA SER A 184 5.65 20.55 -13.20
C SER A 184 4.81 19.32 -12.87
N VAL A 185 4.09 18.74 -13.85
CA VAL A 185 3.30 17.52 -13.64
C VAL A 185 4.18 16.32 -13.27
N ARG A 186 5.34 16.16 -13.91
CA ARG A 186 6.29 15.09 -13.53
C ARG A 186 6.91 15.33 -12.16
N GLN A 187 7.22 16.57 -11.83
CA GLN A 187 7.76 16.93 -10.52
C GLN A 187 6.74 16.60 -9.42
N ALA A 188 5.49 17.04 -9.56
CA ALA A 188 4.45 16.77 -8.57
C ALA A 188 4.17 15.27 -8.38
N PHE A 189 4.26 14.47 -9.44
CA PHE A 189 4.21 13.00 -9.33
C PHE A 189 5.37 12.45 -8.50
N ASN A 190 6.61 12.87 -8.80
CA ASN A 190 7.79 12.45 -8.07
C ASN A 190 7.71 12.83 -6.59
N ASP A 191 7.27 14.05 -6.30
CA ASP A 191 7.10 14.55 -4.93
C ASP A 191 6.04 13.77 -4.18
N LEU A 192 4.92 13.43 -4.85
CA LEU A 192 3.89 12.58 -4.26
C LEU A 192 4.45 11.21 -3.85
N ARG A 193 5.22 10.58 -4.74
CA ARG A 193 5.75 9.22 -4.54
C ARG A 193 6.94 9.16 -3.59
N LYS A 194 7.80 10.18 -3.57
CA LYS A 194 9.06 10.16 -2.82
C LYS A 194 8.95 10.87 -1.47
N THR A 195 8.13 11.91 -1.36
CA THR A 195 8.15 12.81 -0.21
C THR A 195 6.81 12.85 0.52
N LEU A 196 5.70 13.03 -0.18
CA LEU A 196 4.40 13.27 0.46
C LEU A 196 3.69 12.00 0.91
N ALA A 197 3.80 10.92 0.14
CA ALA A 197 3.16 9.64 0.44
C ALA A 197 4.07 8.44 0.06
N PRO A 198 5.30 8.37 0.58
CA PRO A 198 6.24 7.30 0.23
C PRO A 198 5.68 5.91 0.58
N GLY A 199 5.89 4.96 -0.32
CA GLY A 199 5.45 3.56 -0.16
C GLY A 199 3.94 3.34 -0.25
N ARG A 200 3.13 4.38 -0.51
CA ARG A 200 1.68 4.23 -0.60
C ARG A 200 1.18 4.14 -2.04
N ASN A 201 0.26 3.21 -2.26
CA ASN A 201 -0.52 3.13 -3.48
C ASN A 201 -1.61 4.22 -3.50
N ILE A 202 -1.19 5.48 -3.55
CA ILE A 202 -2.07 6.63 -3.72
C ILE A 202 -2.25 6.93 -5.20
N GLU A 203 -3.47 7.24 -5.63
CA GLU A 203 -3.77 7.66 -6.99
C GLU A 203 -3.19 9.07 -7.25
N TYR A 204 -2.55 9.26 -8.40
CA TYR A 204 -2.06 10.56 -8.85
C TYR A 204 -3.06 11.17 -9.82
N PHE A 205 -3.72 12.25 -9.40
CA PHE A 205 -4.86 12.83 -10.10
C PHE A 205 -4.73 14.37 -10.18
N PRO A 206 -3.77 14.88 -10.98
CA PRO A 206 -3.46 16.31 -11.04
C PRO A 206 -4.62 17.16 -11.58
N ILE A 207 -4.73 18.38 -11.06
CA ILE A 207 -5.71 19.38 -11.50
C ILE A 207 -5.01 20.39 -12.41
N MET A 208 -5.30 20.32 -13.70
CA MET A 208 -4.76 21.19 -14.73
C MET A 208 -5.36 22.59 -14.67
N GLN A 209 -4.54 23.60 -14.97
CA GLN A 209 -5.03 24.97 -15.15
C GLN A 209 -6.01 25.06 -16.30
N GLY A 210 -7.27 25.43 -16.03
CA GLY A 210 -8.31 25.47 -17.05
C GLY A 210 -8.17 26.64 -18.03
N ASN A 211 -7.82 27.83 -17.55
CA ASN A 211 -7.63 29.03 -18.38
C ASN A 211 -6.25 29.07 -19.07
N THR A 212 -5.87 27.96 -19.70
CA THR A 212 -4.61 27.82 -20.45
C THR A 212 -4.90 27.51 -21.93
N ALA A 213 -3.89 27.72 -22.77
CA ALA A 213 -3.95 27.38 -24.18
C ALA A 213 -3.99 25.86 -24.40
N ALA A 214 -4.67 25.41 -25.46
CA ALA A 214 -4.84 24.00 -25.80
C ALA A 214 -3.52 23.20 -25.81
N ALA A 215 -2.47 23.74 -26.44
CA ALA A 215 -1.17 23.06 -26.51
C ALA A 215 -0.55 22.79 -25.12
N ARG A 216 -0.73 23.73 -24.18
CA ARG A 216 -0.20 23.61 -22.81
C ARG A 216 -1.02 22.64 -21.97
N MET A 217 -2.35 22.65 -22.14
CA MET A 217 -3.23 21.62 -21.56
C MET A 217 -2.84 20.23 -22.03
N THR A 218 -2.70 20.02 -23.35
CA THR A 218 -2.30 18.73 -23.93
C THR A 218 -0.93 18.28 -23.41
N ALA A 219 0.04 19.18 -23.29
CA ALA A 219 1.35 18.86 -22.73
C ALA A 219 1.26 18.37 -21.27
N GLY A 220 0.45 19.03 -20.42
CA GLY A 220 0.22 18.63 -19.04
C GLY A 220 -0.48 17.27 -18.92
N ILE A 221 -1.53 17.04 -19.72
CA ILE A 221 -2.26 15.76 -19.75
C ILE A 221 -1.35 14.63 -20.22
N ASN A 222 -0.62 14.82 -21.32
CA ASN A 222 0.32 13.81 -21.82
C ASN A 222 1.42 13.49 -20.80
N ALA A 223 1.90 14.49 -20.06
CA ALA A 223 2.85 14.26 -18.97
C ALA A 223 2.24 13.45 -17.83
N ALA A 224 0.97 13.70 -17.46
CA ALA A 224 0.27 12.93 -16.44
C ALA A 224 0.07 11.47 -16.87
N VAL A 225 -0.37 11.24 -18.11
CA VAL A 225 -0.50 9.89 -18.68
C VAL A 225 0.85 9.19 -18.75
N GLY A 226 1.91 9.91 -19.14
CA GLY A 226 3.28 9.37 -19.21
C GLY A 226 3.86 8.91 -17.87
N VAL A 227 3.36 9.43 -16.74
CA VAL A 227 3.71 8.95 -15.39
C VAL A 227 2.70 7.95 -14.82
N GLY A 228 1.78 7.45 -15.65
CA GLY A 228 0.79 6.43 -15.28
C GLY A 228 -0.48 6.98 -14.65
N SER A 229 -0.75 8.30 -14.73
CA SER A 229 -2.04 8.83 -14.33
C SER A 229 -3.11 8.41 -15.33
N ILE A 230 -4.21 7.85 -14.82
CA ILE A 230 -5.38 7.46 -15.63
C ILE A 230 -6.50 8.51 -15.54
N ARG A 231 -6.33 9.57 -14.73
CA ARG A 231 -7.33 10.61 -14.47
C ARG A 231 -6.67 11.96 -14.23
N VAL A 232 -7.22 12.99 -14.86
CA VAL A 232 -6.82 14.39 -14.70
C VAL A 232 -8.07 15.24 -14.55
N SER A 233 -7.99 16.33 -13.79
CA SER A 233 -9.08 17.28 -13.65
C SER A 233 -8.70 18.60 -14.30
N THR A 234 -9.67 19.40 -14.72
CA THR A 234 -9.46 20.83 -15.02
C THR A 234 -9.99 21.72 -13.91
N TRP A 235 -9.29 22.82 -13.63
CA TRP A 235 -9.76 23.93 -12.80
C TRP A 235 -10.06 25.14 -13.68
N ARG A 236 -11.30 25.42 -14.05
CA ARG A 236 -12.57 24.78 -13.71
C ARG A 236 -13.50 24.92 -14.92
N ARG A 237 -14.64 24.23 -14.94
CA ARG A 237 -15.50 24.09 -16.12
C ARG A 237 -15.81 25.39 -16.88
N GLY A 238 -16.10 26.48 -16.18
CA GLY A 238 -16.49 27.76 -16.80
C GLY A 238 -15.35 28.52 -17.47
N VAL A 239 -14.09 28.20 -17.13
CA VAL A 239 -12.91 28.97 -17.60
C VAL A 239 -12.09 28.23 -18.66
N VAL A 240 -12.40 26.97 -18.95
CA VAL A 240 -11.71 26.18 -19.98
C VAL A 240 -12.20 26.65 -21.36
N PRO A 241 -11.32 27.16 -22.24
CA PRO A 241 -11.70 27.58 -23.58
C PRO A 241 -12.24 26.43 -24.42
N VAL A 242 -13.15 26.72 -25.37
CA VAL A 242 -13.71 25.72 -26.29
C VAL A 242 -12.61 24.98 -27.06
N ALA A 243 -11.61 25.69 -27.58
CA ALA A 243 -10.48 25.07 -28.26
C ALA A 243 -9.69 24.09 -27.37
N THR A 244 -9.61 24.36 -26.07
CA THR A 244 -8.97 23.49 -25.09
C THR A 244 -9.82 22.23 -24.83
N TRP A 245 -11.15 22.35 -24.74
CA TRP A 245 -12.04 21.18 -24.68
C TRP A 245 -11.92 20.29 -25.92
N SER A 246 -11.89 20.88 -27.11
CA SER A 246 -11.69 20.14 -28.36
C SER A 246 -10.34 19.40 -28.38
N ALA A 247 -9.28 20.04 -27.86
CA ALA A 247 -7.97 19.38 -27.76
C ALA A 247 -7.98 18.20 -26.79
N ILE A 248 -8.64 18.32 -25.63
CA ILE A 248 -8.78 17.22 -24.66
C ILE A 248 -9.53 16.03 -25.27
N ALA A 249 -10.59 16.29 -26.03
CA ALA A 249 -11.39 15.25 -26.69
C ALA A 249 -10.55 14.38 -27.64
N ASN A 250 -9.52 14.96 -28.26
CA ASN A 250 -8.63 14.28 -29.22
C ASN A 250 -7.49 13.48 -28.56
N ILE A 251 -7.28 13.61 -27.25
CA ILE A 251 -6.28 12.79 -26.54
C ILE A 251 -6.83 11.37 -26.40
N PRO A 252 -6.11 10.29 -26.69
CA PRO A 252 -6.62 8.93 -26.46
C PRO A 252 -6.90 8.64 -24.98
N GLU A 253 -7.87 7.78 -24.67
CA GLU A 253 -8.01 7.29 -23.30
C GLU A 253 -6.77 6.49 -22.89
N PRO A 254 -6.23 6.70 -21.67
CA PRO A 254 -5.17 5.83 -21.16
C PRO A 254 -5.67 4.39 -21.11
N ALA A 255 -4.84 3.45 -21.57
CA ALA A 255 -5.15 2.03 -21.40
C ALA A 255 -5.30 1.74 -19.88
N PRO A 256 -6.26 0.90 -19.48
CA PRO A 256 -6.32 0.43 -18.10
C PRO A 256 -4.96 -0.18 -17.73
N PRO A 257 -4.49 -0.02 -16.48
CA PRO A 257 -3.34 -0.78 -16.04
C PRO A 257 -3.63 -2.27 -16.27
N PRO A 258 -2.62 -3.07 -16.70
CA PRO A 258 -2.80 -4.50 -16.83
C PRO A 258 -3.37 -5.05 -15.53
N PRO A 259 -4.27 -6.04 -15.58
CA PRO A 259 -4.80 -6.66 -14.37
C PRO A 259 -3.62 -7.07 -13.49
N PRO A 260 -3.73 -6.89 -12.16
CA PRO A 260 -2.67 -7.35 -11.27
C PRO A 260 -2.36 -8.81 -11.58
N PRO A 261 -1.09 -9.23 -11.51
CA PRO A 261 -0.77 -10.64 -11.64
C PRO A 261 -1.65 -11.42 -10.66
N PRO A 262 -2.05 -12.67 -11.01
CA PRO A 262 -2.81 -13.51 -10.11
C PRO A 262 -2.16 -13.47 -8.72
N PRO A 263 -2.94 -13.39 -7.63
CA PRO A 263 -2.39 -13.41 -6.29
C PRO A 263 -1.40 -14.57 -6.21
N THR A 264 -0.12 -14.25 -5.99
CA THR A 264 0.87 -15.27 -5.65
C THR A 264 0.33 -16.00 -4.43
N ASP A 265 0.24 -17.33 -4.50
CA ASP A 265 -0.22 -18.15 -3.39
C ASP A 265 0.50 -17.69 -2.11
N PRO A 266 -0.22 -17.09 -1.14
CA PRO A 266 0.41 -16.53 0.07
C PRO A 266 1.11 -17.62 0.89
N CYS A 267 0.86 -18.89 0.58
CA CYS A 267 1.49 -20.04 1.19
C CYS A 267 2.58 -20.69 0.32
N ALA A 268 2.98 -20.11 -0.82
CA ALA A 268 4.02 -20.69 -1.69
C ALA A 268 5.33 -20.93 -0.93
N ASP A 269 5.81 -19.94 -0.18
CA ASP A 269 7.02 -20.05 0.64
C ASP A 269 6.84 -21.09 1.75
N VAL A 270 5.67 -21.13 2.38
CA VAL A 270 5.34 -22.09 3.44
C VAL A 270 5.33 -23.52 2.89
N LYS A 271 4.79 -23.73 1.68
CA LYS A 271 4.79 -25.05 1.00
C LYS A 271 6.21 -25.49 0.64
N GLN A 272 7.05 -24.57 0.18
CA GLN A 272 8.45 -24.86 -0.13
C GLN A 272 9.26 -25.19 1.13
N GLN A 273 9.04 -24.44 2.21
CA GLN A 273 9.63 -24.73 3.52
C GLN A 273 9.16 -26.08 4.06
N LEU A 274 7.88 -26.41 3.95
CA LEU A 274 7.33 -27.69 4.37
C LEU A 274 7.95 -28.86 3.59
N ALA A 275 8.07 -28.76 2.27
CA ALA A 275 8.73 -29.77 1.43
C ALA A 275 10.21 -29.97 1.79
N SER A 276 10.90 -28.87 2.10
CA SER A 276 12.29 -28.89 2.56
C SER A 276 12.41 -29.60 3.92
N CYS A 277 11.53 -29.27 4.88
CA CYS A 277 11.47 -29.94 6.18
C CYS A 277 11.17 -31.44 6.04
N GLN A 278 10.24 -31.84 5.17
CA GLN A 278 9.94 -33.25 4.92
C GLN A 278 11.14 -34.03 4.37
N THR A 279 11.96 -33.39 3.53
CA THR A 279 13.19 -33.98 3.01
C THR A 279 14.23 -34.19 4.11
N VAL A 280 14.39 -33.20 4.99
CA VAL A 280 15.28 -33.31 6.17
C VAL A 280 14.81 -34.43 7.10
N VAL A 281 13.52 -34.51 7.39
CA VAL A 281 12.95 -35.57 8.26
C VAL A 281 13.23 -36.96 7.68
N LYS A 282 13.00 -37.17 6.38
CA LYS A 282 13.31 -38.46 5.72
C LYS A 282 14.79 -38.83 5.82
N SER A 283 15.68 -37.86 5.59
CA SER A 283 17.14 -38.06 5.72
C SER A 283 17.53 -38.47 7.15
N LEU A 284 16.95 -37.80 8.16
CA LEU A 284 17.20 -38.14 9.56
C LEU A 284 16.68 -39.53 9.92
N GLN A 285 15.50 -39.93 9.44
CA GLN A 285 14.95 -41.27 9.66
C GLN A 285 15.87 -42.36 9.11
N VAL A 286 16.42 -42.18 7.91
CA VAL A 286 17.40 -43.13 7.33
C VAL A 286 18.67 -43.22 8.21
N ARG A 287 19.16 -42.08 8.71
CA ARG A 287 20.34 -42.05 9.59
C ARG A 287 20.09 -42.70 10.95
N ILE A 288 18.88 -42.57 11.50
CA ILE A 288 18.49 -43.25 12.74
C ILE A 288 18.44 -44.75 12.51
N ALA A 289 17.76 -45.23 11.47
CA ALA A 289 17.71 -46.65 11.13
C ALA A 289 19.10 -47.26 10.92
N ALA A 290 20.02 -46.53 10.28
CA ALA A 290 21.41 -46.97 10.12
C ALA A 290 22.18 -47.03 11.45
N LYS A 291 21.88 -46.15 12.41
CA LYS A 291 22.47 -46.19 13.75
C LYS A 291 21.91 -47.33 14.58
N ASP A 292 20.61 -47.60 14.49
CA ASP A 292 19.95 -48.71 15.19
C ASP A 292 20.51 -50.07 14.72
N ALA A 293 20.71 -50.23 13.40
CA ALA A 293 21.37 -51.41 12.86
C ALA A 293 22.79 -51.61 13.42
N ARG A 294 23.59 -50.53 13.48
CA ARG A 294 24.94 -50.59 14.07
C ARG A 294 24.91 -50.90 15.58
N LEU A 295 23.89 -50.43 16.29
CA LEU A 295 23.73 -50.73 17.71
C LEU A 295 23.50 -52.23 17.91
N ALA A 296 22.62 -52.83 17.10
CA ALA A 296 22.38 -54.28 17.12
C ALA A 296 23.65 -55.09 16.80
N ASP A 297 24.46 -54.65 15.83
CA ASP A 297 25.76 -55.28 15.55
C ASP A 297 26.71 -55.22 16.76
N TYR A 298 26.73 -54.09 17.48
CA TYR A 298 27.54 -53.94 18.68
C TYR A 298 27.05 -54.82 19.84
N GLU A 299 25.73 -54.92 20.04
CA GLU A 299 25.13 -55.81 21.04
C GLU A 299 25.53 -57.27 20.78
N GLN A 300 25.44 -57.73 19.52
CA GLN A 300 25.87 -59.08 19.14
C GLN A 300 27.37 -59.29 19.37
N MET A 301 28.21 -58.29 19.09
CA MET A 301 29.65 -58.38 19.31
C MET A 301 30.00 -58.43 20.80
N ILE A 302 29.27 -57.71 21.65
CA ILE A 302 29.42 -57.77 23.12
C ILE A 302 29.09 -59.19 23.61
N GLU A 303 27.98 -59.78 23.19
CA GLU A 303 27.60 -61.16 23.58
C GLU A 303 28.67 -62.19 23.18
N GLN A 304 29.24 -62.05 21.97
CA GLN A 304 30.33 -62.93 21.50
C GLN A 304 31.60 -62.79 22.35
N LEU A 305 31.95 -61.55 22.73
CA LEU A 305 33.11 -61.28 23.59
C LEU A 305 32.89 -61.83 25.00
N GLU A 306 31.71 -61.65 25.58
CA GLU A 306 31.35 -62.22 26.88
C GLU A 306 31.47 -63.75 26.88
N ALA A 307 30.95 -64.41 25.84
CA ALA A 307 31.08 -65.86 25.67
C ALA A 307 32.55 -66.31 25.53
N ARG A 308 33.38 -65.52 24.86
CA ARG A 308 34.82 -65.79 24.73
C ARG A 308 35.56 -65.63 26.05
N VAL A 309 35.29 -64.56 26.80
CA VAL A 309 35.86 -64.34 28.14
C VAL A 309 35.48 -65.48 29.07
N LYS A 310 34.22 -65.91 29.07
CA LYS A 310 33.76 -67.04 29.89
C LYS A 310 34.50 -68.34 29.58
N ARG A 311 34.76 -68.62 28.29
CA ARG A 311 35.58 -69.79 27.88
C ARG A 311 37.02 -69.68 28.38
N LEU A 312 37.66 -68.54 28.19
CA LEU A 312 39.04 -68.30 28.65
C LEU A 312 39.15 -68.41 30.19
N VAL A 313 38.15 -67.94 30.94
CA VAL A 313 38.10 -68.09 32.40
C VAL A 313 38.01 -69.57 32.79
N ASN A 314 37.19 -70.36 32.11
CA ASN A 314 37.09 -71.79 32.36
C ASN A 314 38.39 -72.52 31.99
N GLU A 315 39.00 -72.21 30.85
CA GLU A 315 40.31 -72.76 30.44
C GLU A 315 41.39 -72.42 31.46
N LEU A 316 41.45 -71.17 31.92
CA LEU A 316 42.39 -70.76 32.96
C LEU A 316 42.16 -71.51 34.29
N ALA A 317 40.91 -71.80 34.65
CA ALA A 317 40.59 -72.58 35.84
C ALA A 317 41.07 -74.04 35.70
N VAL A 318 40.92 -74.65 34.51
CA VAL A 318 41.48 -75.99 34.21
C VAL A 318 43.01 -75.96 34.30
N CYS A 319 43.67 -75.00 33.64
CA CYS A 319 45.12 -74.88 33.72
C CYS A 319 45.62 -74.66 35.15
N LYS A 320 44.89 -73.92 35.99
CA LYS A 320 45.22 -73.77 37.43
C LYS A 320 45.06 -75.06 38.22
N ALA A 321 44.11 -75.92 37.86
CA ALA A 321 43.93 -77.23 38.49
C ALA A 321 44.96 -78.26 38.00
N GLU A 322 45.38 -78.17 36.74
CA GLU A 322 46.42 -79.00 36.13
C GLU A 322 47.85 -78.50 36.40
N GLN A 323 47.99 -77.28 36.93
CA GLN A 323 49.27 -76.79 37.42
C GLN A 323 49.66 -77.70 38.58
N VAL A 324 50.42 -78.73 38.24
CA VAL A 324 51.03 -79.71 39.14
C VAL A 324 51.44 -78.97 40.38
N ASP A 325 51.05 -79.47 41.56
CA ASP A 325 51.47 -78.89 42.81
C ASP A 325 53.01 -78.91 42.80
N LEU A 326 53.59 -77.77 42.40
CA LEU A 326 55.04 -77.60 42.30
C LEU A 326 55.67 -77.80 43.68
N THR A 327 54.86 -77.75 44.74
CA THR A 327 55.20 -78.17 46.10
C THR A 327 55.40 -79.69 46.17
N GLU A 328 54.50 -80.52 45.63
CA GLU A 328 54.69 -81.99 45.56
C GLU A 328 55.88 -82.37 44.69
N VAL A 329 56.09 -81.70 43.54
CA VAL A 329 57.28 -81.95 42.71
C VAL A 329 58.55 -81.50 43.44
N ARG A 330 58.52 -80.38 44.17
CA ARG A 330 59.66 -79.96 45.01
C ARG A 330 59.96 -80.96 46.11
N GLU A 331 58.94 -81.45 46.82
CA GLU A 331 59.10 -82.44 47.87
C GLU A 331 59.59 -83.78 47.31
N ALA A 332 59.11 -84.21 46.14
CA ALA A 332 59.60 -85.41 45.45
C ALA A 332 61.06 -85.25 44.98
N VAL A 333 61.43 -84.09 44.44
CA VAL A 333 62.83 -83.79 44.05
C VAL A 333 63.74 -83.70 45.27
N LYS A 334 63.25 -83.15 46.39
CA LYS A 334 63.97 -83.13 47.67
C LYS A 334 64.16 -84.54 48.21
N ALA A 335 63.12 -85.37 48.23
CA ALA A 335 63.21 -86.77 48.64
C ALA A 335 64.19 -87.58 47.76
N LEU A 336 64.19 -87.34 46.45
CA LEU A 336 65.13 -87.98 45.53
C LEU A 336 66.57 -87.51 45.76
N ARG A 337 66.77 -86.21 46.01
CA ARG A 337 68.08 -85.65 46.37
C ARG A 337 68.60 -86.27 47.66
N ASP A 338 67.77 -86.30 48.71
CA ASP A 338 68.13 -86.85 50.01
C ASP A 338 68.51 -88.35 49.90
N PHE A 339 67.80 -89.10 49.06
CA PHE A 339 68.15 -90.49 48.73
C PHE A 339 69.51 -90.64 48.03
N ILE A 340 69.81 -89.77 47.06
CA ILE A 340 71.09 -89.82 46.32
C ILE A 340 72.27 -89.38 47.19
N THR A 341 72.08 -88.42 48.09
CA THR A 341 73.16 -87.89 48.95
C THR A 341 73.34 -88.65 50.27
N GLY A 342 72.42 -89.56 50.60
CA GLY A 342 72.42 -90.38 51.83
C GLY A 342 72.90 -91.82 51.65
N LEU A 343 73.38 -92.18 50.45
CA LEU A 343 74.06 -93.44 50.12
C LEU A 343 75.57 -93.20 49.94
#